data_AF-A0A100HKU8-F1
#
_entry.id   AF-A0A100HKU8-F1
#
_cell.length_a   1.000
_cell.length_b   1.000
_cell.length_c   1.000
_cell.angle_alpha   90.00
_cell.angle_beta   90.00
_cell.angle_gamma   90.00
#
_symmetry.space_group_name_H-M   'P 1'
#
loop_
_entity.id
_entity.type
_entity.pdbx_description
1 polymer ?
#
loop_
_entity_poly.entity_id
_entity_poly.type
_entity_poly.pdbx_seq_one_letter_code
_entity_poly.pdbx_strand_id
1 'polypeptide(L)'
;MKRVLMTLLLGTVTLAPAASFSLGGQLRNPAQARPLGSGPLTVLLTNLGGGWLLGMGPLKGERFNVVVPSGFRPPVQPLEVCDGVTVQPAGARTYTAETLLLFSAASNAVATLVQADHPTVATQRGQWVYSDRTVTLRGRCAGLNTYYDLTLRPGWTGVTTESRDGRFDIRNATVNLPYWVQPVLTRDARATFPTLFSGQRSAFRNR
;
A
#
# COMPACT_ATOMS: atom_id res chain seq x y z
N MET A 1 11.25 63.56 -6.27
CA MET A 1 11.77 62.21 -6.60
C MET A 1 10.79 61.16 -6.10
N LYS A 2 10.00 60.53 -7.00
CA LYS A 2 9.00 59.50 -6.67
C LYS A 2 9.71 58.15 -6.52
N ARG A 3 9.70 57.56 -5.32
CA ARG A 3 10.14 56.17 -5.09
C ARG A 3 9.00 55.23 -5.48
N VAL A 4 9.21 54.46 -6.55
CA VAL A 4 8.36 53.34 -6.94
C VAL A 4 8.73 52.16 -6.04
N LEU A 5 7.81 51.75 -5.17
CA LEU A 5 7.94 50.55 -4.34
C LEU A 5 7.48 49.36 -5.18
N MET A 6 8.45 48.59 -5.68
CA MET A 6 8.21 47.37 -6.45
C MET A 6 7.97 46.22 -5.46
N THR A 7 6.70 45.90 -5.23
CA THR A 7 6.29 44.77 -4.38
C THR A 7 6.51 43.46 -5.14
N LEU A 8 7.57 42.73 -4.78
CA LEU A 8 7.79 41.36 -5.25
C LEU A 8 6.70 40.45 -4.64
N LEU A 9 5.78 39.95 -5.47
CA LEU A 9 4.94 38.81 -5.12
C LEU A 9 5.81 37.55 -5.08
N LEU A 10 6.25 37.16 -3.89
CA LEU A 10 6.75 35.81 -3.62
C LEU A 10 5.57 34.85 -3.65
N GLY A 11 5.35 34.22 -4.79
CA GLY A 11 4.45 33.06 -4.90
C GLY A 11 4.92 31.95 -3.97
N THR A 12 4.03 31.49 -3.10
CA THR A 12 4.25 30.34 -2.22
C THR A 12 4.37 29.08 -3.07
N VAL A 13 5.60 28.68 -3.38
CA VAL A 13 5.89 27.35 -3.91
C VAL A 13 5.56 26.35 -2.79
N THR A 14 4.41 25.70 -2.89
CA THR A 14 4.07 24.55 -2.03
C THR A 14 4.97 23.40 -2.43
N LEU A 15 6.10 23.25 -1.73
CA LEU A 15 6.98 22.10 -1.84
C LEU A 15 6.16 20.84 -1.55
N ALA A 16 5.92 20.03 -2.59
CA ALA A 16 5.34 18.71 -2.42
C ALA A 16 6.22 17.94 -1.43
N PRO A 17 5.62 17.26 -0.43
CA PRO A 17 6.42 16.56 0.55
C PRO A 17 7.26 15.49 -0.13
N ALA A 18 8.54 15.43 0.24
CA ALA A 18 9.42 14.35 -0.20
C ALA A 18 8.75 12.99 0.13
N ALA A 19 8.68 12.11 -0.86
CA ALA A 19 8.11 10.78 -0.75
C ALA A 19 9.23 9.75 -0.52
N SER A 20 9.05 8.82 0.42
CA SER A 20 9.95 7.64 0.51
C SER A 20 9.57 6.58 -0.52
N PHE A 21 8.30 6.57 -0.91
CA PHE A 21 7.70 5.56 -1.76
C PHE A 21 6.39 6.09 -2.32
N SER A 22 6.09 5.73 -3.57
CA SER A 22 4.79 5.97 -4.16
C SER A 22 4.28 4.72 -4.87
N LEU A 23 2.98 4.51 -4.77
CA LEU A 23 2.25 3.43 -5.42
C LEU A 23 1.25 4.00 -6.40
N GLY A 24 1.51 3.81 -7.69
CA GLY A 24 0.59 4.18 -8.77
C GLY A 24 -0.25 3.00 -9.22
N GLY A 25 -1.49 3.27 -9.64
CA GLY A 25 -2.38 2.23 -10.17
C GLY A 25 -3.54 2.77 -10.99
N GLN A 26 -4.15 1.89 -11.78
CA GLN A 26 -5.40 2.11 -12.49
C GLN A 26 -6.42 1.03 -12.11
N LEU A 27 -7.64 1.45 -11.80
CA LEU A 27 -8.78 0.56 -11.57
C LEU A 27 -9.25 -0.03 -12.89
N ARG A 28 -9.49 -1.35 -12.91
CA ARG A 28 -10.05 -2.04 -14.10
C ARG A 28 -11.56 -2.26 -14.03
N ASN A 29 -12.18 -1.95 -12.89
CA ASN A 29 -13.62 -2.04 -12.67
C ASN A 29 -14.17 -0.82 -11.91
N PRO A 30 -13.94 0.43 -12.38
CA PRO A 30 -14.29 1.64 -11.63
C PRO A 30 -15.78 1.76 -11.28
N ALA A 31 -16.66 1.10 -12.03
CA ALA A 31 -18.09 1.04 -11.71
C ALA A 31 -18.39 0.45 -10.31
N GLN A 32 -17.52 -0.43 -9.80
CA GLN A 32 -17.64 -1.02 -8.46
C GLN A 32 -17.33 -0.01 -7.32
N ALA A 33 -16.79 1.17 -7.63
CA ALA A 33 -16.63 2.25 -6.66
C ALA A 33 -17.92 3.04 -6.43
N ARG A 34 -18.89 2.99 -7.36
CA ARG A 34 -20.15 3.77 -7.28
C ARG A 34 -20.93 3.59 -5.97
N PRO A 35 -21.02 2.39 -5.36
CA PRO A 35 -21.72 2.21 -4.09
C PRO A 35 -21.11 2.95 -2.89
N LEU A 36 -19.88 3.48 -3.02
CA LEU A 36 -19.26 4.39 -2.05
C LEU A 36 -19.77 5.84 -2.16
N GLY A 37 -20.67 6.12 -3.10
CA GLY A 37 -21.25 7.44 -3.33
C GLY A 37 -20.55 8.23 -4.44
N SER A 38 -21.06 9.44 -4.70
CA SER A 38 -20.60 10.33 -5.78
C SER A 38 -19.51 11.33 -5.37
N GLY A 39 -19.09 11.30 -4.11
CA GLY A 39 -18.08 12.22 -3.58
C GLY A 39 -16.64 11.86 -4.00
N PRO A 40 -15.66 12.75 -3.70
CA PRO A 40 -14.25 12.44 -3.90
C PRO A 40 -13.84 11.19 -3.14
N LEU A 41 -13.14 10.29 -3.84
CA LEU A 41 -12.61 9.06 -3.25
C LEU A 41 -11.11 9.18 -3.01
N THR A 42 -10.66 8.65 -1.89
CA THR A 42 -9.25 8.61 -1.50
C THR A 42 -8.80 7.17 -1.40
N VAL A 43 -7.68 6.85 -2.04
CA VAL A 43 -6.99 5.57 -1.86
C VAL A 43 -6.09 5.68 -0.65
N LEU A 44 -6.23 4.74 0.29
CA LEU A 44 -5.45 4.65 1.52
C LEU A 44 -4.59 3.40 1.48
N LEU A 45 -3.28 3.52 1.65
CA LEU A 45 -2.40 2.38 1.91
C LEU A 45 -2.36 2.15 3.41
N THR A 46 -2.72 0.94 3.82
CA THR A 46 -2.88 0.60 5.23
C THR A 46 -2.22 -0.72 5.59
N ASN A 47 -1.95 -0.87 6.89
CA ASN A 47 -1.78 -2.15 7.54
C ASN A 47 -2.93 -2.28 8.54
N LEU A 48 -3.97 -3.05 8.17
CA LEU A 48 -5.18 -3.15 8.99
C LEU A 48 -4.95 -3.85 10.32
N GLY A 49 -4.12 -4.90 10.37
CA GLY A 49 -3.84 -5.65 11.59
C GLY A 49 -3.20 -4.78 12.69
N GLY A 50 -2.36 -3.82 12.30
CA GLY A 50 -1.77 -2.83 13.20
C GLY A 50 -2.53 -1.51 13.27
N GLY A 51 -3.61 -1.32 12.49
CA GLY A 51 -4.39 -0.09 12.43
C GLY A 51 -3.63 1.12 11.87
N TRP A 52 -2.64 0.91 11.00
CA TRP A 52 -1.78 1.98 10.47
C TRP A 52 -2.29 2.56 9.14
N LEU A 53 -2.29 3.89 9.05
CA LEU A 53 -2.40 4.64 7.80
C LEU A 53 -1.01 5.03 7.31
N LEU A 54 -0.58 4.43 6.21
CA LEU A 54 0.81 4.51 5.74
C LEU A 54 0.97 5.53 4.61
N GLY A 55 -0.02 5.57 3.72
CA GLY A 55 -0.03 6.46 2.58
C GLY A 55 -1.44 6.80 2.18
N MET A 56 -1.58 7.90 1.43
CA MET A 56 -2.86 8.24 0.81
C MET A 56 -2.66 8.94 -0.53
N GLY A 57 -3.70 8.93 -1.35
CA GLY A 57 -3.76 9.68 -2.61
C GLY A 57 -5.18 9.73 -3.16
N PRO A 58 -5.57 10.80 -3.87
CA PRO A 58 -6.88 10.89 -4.47
C PRO A 58 -7.04 9.89 -5.63
N LEU A 59 -8.24 9.35 -5.80
CA LEU A 59 -8.63 8.69 -7.05
C LEU A 59 -9.10 9.76 -8.04
N LYS A 60 -8.41 9.87 -9.18
CA LYS A 60 -8.74 10.81 -10.26
C LYS A 60 -9.18 10.02 -11.49
N GLY A 61 -10.49 9.98 -11.73
CA GLY A 61 -11.08 9.06 -12.70
C GLY A 61 -10.82 7.63 -12.27
N GLU A 62 -10.03 6.89 -13.06
CA GLU A 62 -9.66 5.50 -12.77
C GLU A 62 -8.25 5.36 -12.17
N ARG A 63 -7.48 6.45 -12.11
CA ARG A 63 -6.07 6.42 -11.73
C ARG A 63 -5.85 6.99 -10.34
N PHE A 64 -4.89 6.43 -9.63
CA PHE A 64 -4.46 6.94 -8.34
C PHE A 64 -2.94 6.89 -8.23
N ASN A 65 -2.42 7.69 -7.32
CA ASN A 65 -1.04 7.61 -6.85
C ASN A 65 -1.03 7.85 -5.35
N VAL A 66 -0.72 6.81 -4.58
CA VAL A 66 -0.59 6.87 -3.12
C VAL A 66 0.84 7.21 -2.77
N VAL A 67 1.02 8.14 -1.83
CA VAL A 67 2.34 8.55 -1.37
C VAL A 67 2.53 8.17 0.10
N VAL A 68 3.68 7.57 0.40
CA VAL A 68 4.19 7.38 1.77
C VAL A 68 5.21 8.50 2.06
N PRO A 69 5.03 9.28 3.14
CA PRO A 69 5.96 10.35 3.50
C PRO A 69 7.40 9.87 3.69
N SER A 70 8.39 10.67 3.28
CA SER A 70 9.82 10.31 3.39
C SER A 70 10.30 10.10 4.83
N GLY A 71 9.72 10.85 5.78
CA GLY A 71 10.03 10.76 7.21
C GLY A 71 9.40 9.55 7.91
N PHE A 72 8.51 8.81 7.25
CA PHE A 72 7.91 7.62 7.86
C PHE A 72 8.96 6.51 7.96
N ARG A 73 9.01 5.89 9.15
CA ARG A 73 9.80 4.70 9.43
C ARG A 73 8.83 3.64 9.93
N PRO A 74 8.54 2.60 9.13
CA PRO A 74 7.62 1.55 9.55
C PRO A 74 8.14 0.86 10.82
N PRO A 75 7.26 0.47 11.76
CA PRO A 75 7.65 -0.30 12.93
C PRO A 75 7.98 -1.75 12.52
N VAL A 76 9.19 -1.96 12.01
CA VAL A 76 9.64 -3.26 11.49
C VAL A 76 9.78 -4.31 12.60
N GLN A 77 9.37 -5.53 12.30
CA GLN A 77 9.47 -6.71 13.16
C GLN A 77 10.49 -7.70 12.58
N PRO A 78 11.09 -8.60 13.38
CA PRO A 78 11.92 -9.68 12.85
C PRO A 78 11.20 -10.40 11.70
N LEU A 79 11.92 -10.65 10.60
CA LEU A 79 11.37 -11.44 9.51
C LEU A 79 11.22 -12.90 9.97
N GLU A 80 9.98 -13.32 10.15
CA GLU A 80 9.63 -14.70 10.42
C GLU A 80 9.30 -15.40 9.10
N VAL A 81 9.96 -16.53 8.86
CA VAL A 81 9.66 -17.42 7.73
C VAL A 81 9.39 -18.82 8.28
N CYS A 82 8.59 -19.58 7.55
CA CYS A 82 8.35 -20.98 7.82
C CYS A 82 9.63 -21.82 7.72
N ASP A 83 9.64 -22.96 8.42
CA ASP A 83 10.70 -23.97 8.27
C ASP A 83 10.87 -24.39 6.81
N GLY A 84 12.12 -24.65 6.40
CA GLY A 84 12.45 -25.00 5.02
C GLY A 84 12.68 -23.81 4.07
N VAL A 85 12.55 -22.58 4.56
CA VAL A 85 12.96 -21.36 3.86
C VAL A 85 14.25 -20.80 4.49
N THR A 86 15.26 -20.59 3.66
CA THR A 86 16.52 -19.96 4.04
C THR A 86 16.44 -18.44 3.83
N VAL A 87 16.96 -17.68 4.79
CA VAL A 87 17.02 -16.22 4.79
C VAL A 87 18.48 -15.77 4.83
N GLN A 88 18.94 -15.10 3.76
CA GLN A 88 20.34 -14.70 3.62
C GLN A 88 20.50 -13.21 3.25
N PRO A 89 21.24 -12.41 4.04
CA PRO A 89 21.72 -12.70 5.38
C PRO A 89 20.58 -12.79 6.41
N ALA A 90 20.82 -13.49 7.52
CA ALA A 90 19.87 -13.57 8.62
C ALA A 90 19.65 -12.22 9.32
N GLY A 91 18.60 -12.14 10.14
CA GLY A 91 18.33 -10.97 11.00
C GLY A 91 17.71 -9.77 10.28
N ALA A 92 17.12 -9.97 9.11
CA ALA A 92 16.33 -8.94 8.45
C ALA A 92 15.07 -8.61 9.27
N ARG A 93 14.64 -7.35 9.23
CA ARG A 93 13.37 -6.91 9.82
C ARG A 93 12.48 -6.37 8.71
N THR A 94 11.21 -6.73 8.77
CA THR A 94 10.25 -6.41 7.72
C THR A 94 8.98 -5.79 8.27
N TYR A 95 8.23 -5.18 7.36
CA TYR A 95 6.90 -4.69 7.63
C TYR A 95 6.04 -4.87 6.37
N THR A 96 4.97 -5.63 6.48
CA THR A 96 4.05 -5.86 5.36
C THR A 96 3.01 -4.75 5.32
N ALA A 97 2.84 -4.13 4.16
CA ALA A 97 1.75 -3.21 3.88
C ALA A 97 1.11 -3.59 2.57
N GLU A 98 -0.19 -3.83 2.56
CA GLU A 98 -0.87 -3.93 1.28
C GLU A 98 -2.39 -3.85 1.34
N THR A 99 -2.96 -3.49 2.48
CA THR A 99 -4.41 -3.30 2.46
C THR A 99 -4.68 -1.91 1.91
N LEU A 100 -4.94 -1.84 0.61
CA LEU A 100 -5.45 -0.63 -0.01
C LEU A 100 -6.95 -0.53 0.24
N LEU A 101 -7.38 0.62 0.72
CA LEU A 101 -8.80 0.95 0.85
C LEU A 101 -9.15 2.09 -0.09
N LEU A 102 -10.32 2.01 -0.71
CA LEU A 102 -10.97 3.13 -1.37
C LEU A 102 -12.00 3.72 -0.41
N PHE A 103 -11.76 4.94 0.05
CA PHE A 103 -12.53 5.60 1.09
C PHE A 103 -13.33 6.79 0.55
N SER A 104 -14.60 6.86 0.94
CA SER A 104 -15.48 8.01 0.76
C SER A 104 -15.73 8.67 2.11
N ALA A 105 -15.21 9.89 2.28
CA ALA A 105 -15.46 10.67 3.49
C ALA A 105 -16.92 11.11 3.60
N ALA A 106 -17.56 11.44 2.47
CA ALA A 106 -18.93 11.92 2.42
C ALA A 106 -19.95 10.86 2.88
N SER A 107 -19.71 9.59 2.53
CA SER A 107 -20.60 8.49 2.92
C SER A 107 -20.03 7.62 4.05
N ASN A 108 -18.89 7.99 4.63
CA ASN A 108 -18.16 7.21 5.63
C ASN A 108 -17.99 5.72 5.26
N ALA A 109 -17.78 5.42 3.98
CA ALA A 109 -17.74 4.05 3.46
C ALA A 109 -16.36 3.70 2.91
N VAL A 110 -15.98 2.42 3.02
CA VAL A 110 -14.76 1.90 2.40
C VAL A 110 -15.03 0.63 1.61
N ALA A 111 -14.27 0.46 0.52
CA ALA A 111 -14.11 -0.80 -0.18
C ALA A 111 -12.62 -1.16 -0.19
N THR A 112 -12.29 -2.44 -0.37
CA THR A 112 -10.90 -2.88 -0.55
C THR A 112 -10.50 -2.73 -2.01
N LEU A 113 -9.27 -2.29 -2.26
CA LEU A 113 -8.62 -2.46 -3.56
C LEU A 113 -7.66 -3.64 -3.48
N VAL A 114 -7.76 -4.56 -4.42
CA VAL A 114 -6.82 -5.68 -4.54
C VAL A 114 -5.98 -5.51 -5.79
N GLN A 115 -4.67 -5.70 -5.66
CA GLN A 115 -3.78 -5.76 -6.82
C GLN A 115 -3.68 -7.21 -7.28
N ALA A 116 -4.31 -7.54 -8.41
CA ALA A 116 -4.43 -8.92 -8.85
C ALA A 116 -4.59 -9.04 -10.37
N ASP A 117 -4.29 -10.21 -10.92
CA ASP A 117 -4.58 -10.53 -12.33
C ASP A 117 -6.08 -10.60 -12.64
N HIS A 118 -6.89 -10.98 -11.65
CA HIS A 118 -8.35 -11.11 -11.78
C HIS A 118 -9.09 -10.61 -10.50
N PRO A 119 -10.28 -10.00 -10.60
CA PRO A 119 -10.97 -9.42 -9.44
C PRO A 119 -11.46 -10.43 -8.40
N THR A 120 -11.79 -11.67 -8.79
CA THR A 120 -12.40 -12.68 -7.91
C THR A 120 -11.57 -13.96 -7.82
N VAL A 121 -11.30 -14.60 -8.95
CA VAL A 121 -10.48 -15.83 -9.07
C VAL A 121 -9.00 -15.52 -9.39
N ALA A 122 -8.37 -14.65 -8.60
CA ALA A 122 -6.98 -14.25 -8.82
C ALA A 122 -6.01 -15.44 -8.72
N THR A 123 -5.17 -15.62 -9.75
CA THR A 123 -4.00 -16.52 -9.68
C THR A 123 -2.75 -15.77 -9.25
N GLN A 124 -2.71 -14.45 -9.41
CA GLN A 124 -1.60 -13.61 -8.96
C GLN A 124 -2.12 -12.46 -8.10
N ARG A 125 -1.45 -12.21 -6.98
CA ARG A 125 -1.73 -11.09 -6.08
C ARG A 125 -0.45 -10.35 -5.76
N GLY A 126 -0.47 -9.02 -5.90
CA GLY A 126 0.60 -8.15 -5.42
C GLY A 126 0.66 -8.15 -3.89
N GLN A 127 1.77 -7.63 -3.34
CA GLN A 127 1.95 -7.15 -1.98
C GLN A 127 3.17 -6.25 -1.85
N TRP A 128 3.17 -5.33 -0.88
CA TRP A 128 4.32 -4.48 -0.59
C TRP A 128 4.92 -4.82 0.76
N VAL A 129 6.22 -5.12 0.74
CA VAL A 129 6.96 -5.47 1.95
C VAL A 129 8.10 -4.49 2.09
N TYR A 130 8.13 -3.78 3.21
CA TYR A 130 9.30 -3.00 3.60
C TYR A 130 10.34 -3.92 4.22
N SER A 131 11.62 -3.74 3.88
CA SER A 131 12.73 -4.34 4.62
C SER A 131 13.74 -3.28 5.04
N ASP A 132 14.36 -3.48 6.20
CA ASP A 132 15.45 -2.63 6.68
C ASP A 132 16.78 -2.89 5.98
N ARG A 133 16.91 -4.02 5.26
CA ARG A 133 18.13 -4.41 4.54
C ARG A 133 17.84 -5.24 3.31
N THR A 134 18.88 -5.49 2.52
CA THR A 134 18.80 -6.50 1.45
C THR A 134 18.77 -7.88 2.08
N VAL A 135 17.80 -8.72 1.70
CA VAL A 135 17.71 -10.12 2.12
C VAL A 135 17.09 -10.97 1.04
N THR A 136 17.59 -12.19 0.87
CA THR A 136 17.06 -13.17 -0.09
C THR A 136 16.39 -14.30 0.68
N LEU A 137 15.18 -14.65 0.27
CA LEU A 137 14.39 -15.76 0.79
C LEU A 137 14.30 -16.83 -0.29
N ARG A 138 14.73 -18.06 0.04
CA ARG A 138 14.75 -19.20 -0.88
C ARG A 138 14.30 -20.47 -0.17
N GLY A 139 13.42 -21.24 -0.81
CA GLY A 139 13.07 -22.57 -0.33
C GLY A 139 11.56 -22.81 -0.34
N ARG A 140 11.13 -23.80 0.43
CA ARG A 140 9.74 -24.23 0.52
C ARG A 140 9.37 -24.35 1.98
N CYS A 141 8.21 -23.83 2.36
CA CYS A 141 7.65 -24.11 3.67
C CYS A 141 7.43 -25.62 3.85
N ALA A 142 8.07 -26.21 4.87
CA ALA A 142 7.89 -27.60 5.23
C ALA A 142 6.41 -27.92 5.48
N GLY A 143 5.89 -28.98 4.88
CA GLY A 143 4.49 -29.40 5.00
C GLY A 143 3.47 -28.52 4.25
N LEU A 144 3.89 -27.45 3.57
CA LEU A 144 3.01 -26.57 2.80
C LEU A 144 3.43 -26.53 1.32
N ASN A 145 2.53 -26.07 0.45
CA ASN A 145 2.83 -25.88 -0.98
C ASN A 145 3.28 -24.44 -1.30
N THR A 146 3.88 -23.75 -0.33
CA THR A 146 4.36 -22.37 -0.47
C THR A 146 5.86 -22.33 -0.68
N TYR A 147 6.30 -21.66 -1.73
CA TYR A 147 7.68 -21.56 -2.17
C TYR A 147 8.12 -20.11 -2.21
N TYR A 148 9.32 -19.84 -1.74
CA TYR A 148 9.91 -18.50 -1.71
C TYR A 148 11.07 -18.45 -2.70
N ASP A 149 11.03 -17.45 -3.56
CA ASP A 149 12.10 -17.07 -4.47
C ASP A 149 12.05 -15.55 -4.66
N LEU A 150 12.58 -14.80 -3.69
CA LEU A 150 12.57 -13.35 -3.74
C LEU A 150 13.75 -12.71 -3.02
N THR A 151 14.08 -11.49 -3.41
CA THR A 151 15.01 -10.61 -2.73
C THR A 151 14.30 -9.33 -2.30
N LEU A 152 14.21 -9.10 -1.00
CA LEU A 152 13.79 -7.81 -0.46
C LEU A 152 14.99 -6.86 -0.50
N ARG A 153 14.74 -5.61 -0.90
CA ARG A 153 15.72 -4.52 -0.85
C ARG A 153 15.42 -3.63 0.35
N PRO A 154 16.40 -2.83 0.83
CA PRO A 154 16.12 -1.79 1.82
C PRO A 154 15.03 -0.86 1.27
N GLY A 155 13.99 -0.62 2.06
CA GLY A 155 12.79 0.09 1.60
C GLY A 155 11.68 -0.85 1.14
N TRP A 156 10.75 -0.32 0.35
CA TRP A 156 9.57 -1.04 -0.12
C TRP A 156 9.88 -1.89 -1.35
N THR A 157 9.53 -3.17 -1.27
CA THR A 157 9.66 -4.14 -2.36
C THR A 157 8.28 -4.67 -2.72
N GLY A 158 7.95 -4.65 -4.01
CA GLY A 158 6.79 -5.35 -4.55
C GLY A 158 7.05 -6.85 -4.59
N VAL A 159 6.13 -7.62 -4.04
CA VAL A 159 6.14 -9.08 -3.98
C VAL A 159 4.86 -9.56 -4.65
N THR A 160 4.91 -10.68 -5.36
CA THR A 160 3.74 -11.31 -5.94
C THR A 160 3.61 -12.72 -5.37
N THR A 161 2.41 -13.07 -4.94
CA THR A 161 2.03 -14.45 -4.68
C THR A 161 1.29 -14.98 -5.89
N GLU A 162 1.80 -16.07 -6.45
CA GLU A 162 1.24 -16.72 -7.62
C GLU A 162 0.77 -18.13 -7.28
N SER A 163 -0.48 -18.46 -7.60
CA SER A 163 -1.06 -19.78 -7.45
C SER A 163 -1.04 -20.52 -8.79
N ARG A 164 -0.37 -21.68 -8.84
CA ARG A 164 -0.35 -22.59 -9.99
C ARG A 164 -0.49 -24.02 -9.49
N ASP A 165 -1.44 -24.78 -10.02
CA ASP A 165 -1.55 -26.23 -9.79
C ASP A 165 -1.48 -26.65 -8.31
N GLY A 166 -2.14 -25.89 -7.42
CA GLY A 166 -2.15 -26.16 -5.98
C GLY A 166 -0.87 -25.77 -5.22
N ARG A 167 0.04 -25.06 -5.89
CA ARG A 167 1.27 -24.46 -5.35
C ARG A 167 1.16 -22.94 -5.30
N PHE A 168 1.81 -22.33 -4.31
CA PHE A 168 1.94 -20.89 -4.13
C PHE A 168 3.41 -20.48 -4.24
N ASP A 169 3.75 -19.68 -5.25
CA ASP A 169 5.07 -19.11 -5.45
C ASP A 169 5.09 -17.65 -5.01
N ILE A 170 5.95 -17.31 -4.06
CA ILE A 170 6.15 -15.95 -3.56
C ILE A 170 7.45 -15.41 -4.15
N ARG A 171 7.34 -14.39 -5.01
CA ARG A 171 8.44 -13.86 -5.81
C ARG A 171 8.47 -12.34 -5.78
N ASN A 172 9.57 -11.73 -6.22
CA ASN A 172 9.53 -10.31 -6.54
C ASN A 172 8.50 -10.04 -7.64
N ALA A 173 7.75 -8.93 -7.52
CA ALA A 173 6.82 -8.52 -8.55
C ALA A 173 7.56 -8.18 -9.85
N THR A 174 7.23 -8.87 -10.94
CA THR A 174 7.81 -8.65 -12.28
C THR A 174 6.83 -7.97 -13.24
N VAL A 175 5.54 -8.00 -12.91
CA VAL A 175 4.47 -7.42 -13.71
C VAL A 175 3.67 -6.42 -12.87
N ASN A 176 3.24 -5.33 -13.50
CA ASN A 176 2.30 -4.39 -12.89
C ASN A 176 0.89 -4.96 -13.00
N LEU A 177 0.47 -5.70 -11.98
CA LEU A 177 -0.89 -6.21 -11.87
C LEU A 177 -1.91 -5.06 -11.75
N PRO A 178 -3.10 -5.18 -12.37
CA PRO A 178 -4.15 -4.18 -12.24
C PRO A 178 -4.77 -4.14 -10.85
N TYR A 179 -5.52 -3.08 -10.58
CA TYR A 179 -6.28 -2.92 -9.34
C TYR A 179 -7.77 -3.15 -9.57
N TRP A 180 -8.39 -3.84 -8.62
CA TRP A 180 -9.80 -4.15 -8.63
C TRP A 180 -10.46 -3.67 -7.34
N VAL A 181 -11.55 -2.91 -7.49
CA VAL A 181 -12.43 -2.55 -6.38
C VAL A 181 -13.25 -3.79 -6.01
N GLN A 182 -13.18 -4.19 -4.75
CA GLN A 182 -14.02 -5.22 -4.16
C GLN A 182 -15.37 -4.63 -3.73
N PRO A 183 -16.39 -5.44 -3.42
CA PRO A 183 -17.62 -4.96 -2.80
C PRO A 183 -17.35 -4.07 -1.58
N VAL A 184 -18.29 -3.18 -1.27
CA VAL A 184 -18.19 -2.28 -0.11
C VAL A 184 -17.98 -3.13 1.15
N LEU A 185 -16.88 -2.85 1.84
CA LEU A 185 -16.48 -3.55 3.05
C LEU A 185 -17.32 -3.09 4.24
N THR A 186 -17.53 -1.78 4.37
CA THR A 186 -18.37 -1.20 5.43
C THR A 186 -18.86 0.19 5.04
N ARG A 187 -20.03 0.58 5.57
CA ARG A 187 -20.62 1.92 5.46
C ARG A 187 -20.43 2.76 6.74
N ASP A 188 -19.66 2.24 7.69
CA ASP A 188 -19.26 2.98 8.89
C ASP A 188 -17.76 2.79 9.15
N ALA A 189 -16.95 3.33 8.23
CA ALA A 189 -15.51 3.12 8.18
C ALA A 189 -14.80 3.60 9.46
N ARG A 190 -15.22 4.75 10.01
CA ARG A 190 -14.63 5.32 11.23
C ARG A 190 -14.94 4.49 12.47
N ALA A 191 -16.13 3.89 12.57
CA ALA A 191 -16.43 2.98 13.67
C ALA A 191 -15.78 1.60 13.48
N THR A 192 -15.69 1.12 12.23
CA THR A 192 -15.09 -0.19 11.92
C THR A 192 -13.56 -0.17 12.11
N PHE A 193 -12.91 0.93 11.75
CA PHE A 193 -11.44 1.09 11.82
C PHE A 193 -11.05 2.34 12.62
N PRO A 194 -11.38 2.41 13.93
CA PRO A 194 -11.23 3.62 14.71
C PRO A 194 -9.77 4.06 14.83
N THR A 195 -8.84 3.12 15.01
CA THR A 195 -7.39 3.42 15.09
C THR A 195 -6.82 3.97 13.79
N LEU A 196 -7.30 3.46 12.64
CA LEU A 196 -6.88 3.94 11.32
C LEU A 196 -7.29 5.39 11.10
N PHE A 197 -8.53 5.75 11.49
CA PHE A 197 -9.12 7.06 11.24
C PHE A 197 -8.95 8.08 12.37
N SER A 198 -8.51 7.67 13.57
CA SER A 198 -8.17 8.59 14.68
C SER A 198 -6.85 9.32 14.46
N GLY A 199 -6.08 8.90 13.45
CA GLY A 199 -4.74 9.38 13.18
C GLY A 199 -3.68 8.83 14.13
N GLN A 200 -4.04 8.10 15.21
CA GLN A 200 -3.11 7.57 16.22
C GLN A 200 -1.90 6.86 15.65
N ARG A 201 -2.13 6.06 14.61
CA ARG A 201 -1.10 5.31 13.90
C ARG A 201 -1.08 5.74 12.45
N SER A 202 -0.43 6.88 12.19
CA SER A 202 -0.38 7.49 10.87
C SER A 202 1.02 7.94 10.52
N ALA A 203 1.45 7.61 9.30
CA ALA A 203 2.70 8.10 8.71
C ALA A 203 2.74 9.63 8.54
N PHE A 204 1.59 10.31 8.71
CA PHE A 204 1.43 11.75 8.53
C PHE A 204 1.50 12.56 9.84
N ARG A 205 1.68 11.91 11.01
CA ARG A 205 1.63 12.58 12.33
C ARG A 205 2.82 13.48 12.67
N ASN A 206 3.92 13.41 11.93
CA ASN A 206 5.13 14.19 12.20
C ASN A 206 5.25 15.44 11.30
N ARG A 207 4.14 16.16 11.10
CA ARG A 207 4.16 17.51 10.51
C ARG A 207 3.48 18.50 11.42
#